data_AF-A0A973IZ48-F1
#
_entry.id   AF-A0A973IZ48-F1
#
_cell.length_a   1.000
_cell.length_b   1.000
_cell.length_c   1.000
_cell.angle_alpha   90.00
_cell.angle_beta   90.00
_cell.angle_gamma   90.00
#
_symmetry.space_group_name_H-M   'P 1'
#
loop_
_entity.id
_entity.type
_entity.pdbx_description
1 polymer ?
#
loop_
_entity_poly.entity_id
_entity_poly.type
_entity_poly.pdbx_seq_one_letter_code
_entity_poly.pdbx_strand_id
1 'polypeptide(L)'
;MRKEIIWGITVSIFVVLLTIYYVMDYQKQNEQIQRAVPTPSPSLSSRQKAVNVITADSNTQLTSTPVPVNNTPLLTADVVAKHSSLQDCWFIINNKVYDLTSYVEQHPGGRRNIATYCGQDATTAYMTKGGRGSHSSMADEELSPLYIGDVNGPVPTGK
;
A
#
# COMPACT_ATOMS: atom_id res chain seq x y z
N MET A 1 -37.31 1.65 -43.68
CA MET A 1 -35.98 1.02 -43.75
C MET A 1 -34.80 1.91 -43.31
N ARG A 2 -34.99 3.19 -42.93
CA ARG A 2 -33.89 4.13 -42.58
C ARG A 2 -33.68 4.39 -41.08
N LYS A 3 -34.64 4.01 -40.22
CA LYS A 3 -34.61 4.27 -38.76
C LYS A 3 -33.69 3.33 -37.96
N GLU A 4 -33.57 2.08 -38.38
CA GLU A 4 -32.66 1.09 -37.76
C GLU A 4 -31.18 1.42 -38.01
N ILE A 5 -30.87 2.02 -39.16
CA ILE A 5 -29.52 2.47 -39.52
C ILE A 5 -29.10 3.66 -38.66
N ILE A 6 -30.03 4.59 -38.39
CA ILE A 6 -29.77 5.77 -37.55
C ILE A 6 -29.47 5.36 -36.10
N TRP A 7 -30.22 4.40 -35.55
CA TRP A 7 -29.98 3.89 -34.19
C TRP A 7 -28.64 3.17 -34.06
N GLY A 8 -28.27 2.35 -35.05
CA GLY A 8 -26.96 1.68 -35.06
C GLY A 8 -25.80 2.67 -35.05
N ILE A 9 -25.88 3.73 -35.87
CA ILE A 9 -24.84 4.77 -35.94
C ILE A 9 -24.73 5.52 -34.61
N THR A 10 -25.85 5.87 -33.96
CA THR A 10 -25.81 6.59 -32.68
C THR A 10 -25.21 5.76 -31.55
N VAL A 11 -25.50 4.44 -31.51
CA VAL A 11 -24.92 3.54 -30.51
C VAL A 11 -23.43 3.35 -30.75
N SER A 12 -23.01 3.18 -32.01
CA SER A 12 -21.58 3.07 -32.35
C SER A 12 -20.82 4.36 -32.02
N ILE A 13 -21.37 5.53 -32.32
CA ILE A 13 -20.75 6.81 -31.95
C ILE A 13 -20.66 6.94 -30.43
N PHE A 14 -21.70 6.57 -29.68
CA PHE A 14 -21.68 6.62 -28.23
C PHE A 14 -20.62 5.70 -27.62
N VAL A 15 -20.48 4.47 -28.11
CA VAL A 15 -19.44 3.52 -27.66
C VAL A 15 -18.04 4.05 -27.99
N VAL A 16 -17.85 4.62 -29.18
CA VAL A 16 -16.56 5.23 -29.58
C VAL A 16 -16.25 6.46 -28.72
N LEU A 17 -17.21 7.33 -28.44
CA LEU A 17 -17.01 8.47 -27.56
C LEU A 17 -16.76 8.07 -26.11
N LEU A 18 -17.46 7.05 -25.61
CA LEU A 18 -17.24 6.49 -24.27
C LEU A 18 -15.84 5.90 -24.13
N THR A 19 -15.37 5.15 -25.12
CA THR A 19 -14.03 4.57 -25.13
C THR A 19 -12.95 5.64 -25.25
N ILE A 20 -13.12 6.64 -26.12
CA ILE A 20 -12.21 7.78 -26.22
C ILE A 20 -12.16 8.55 -24.91
N TYR A 21 -13.30 8.83 -24.28
CA TYR A 21 -13.38 9.48 -22.97
C TYR A 21 -12.61 8.68 -21.92
N TYR A 22 -12.84 7.36 -21.84
CA TYR A 22 -12.12 6.47 -20.92
C TYR A 22 -10.61 6.45 -21.18
N VAL A 23 -10.18 6.39 -22.44
CA VAL A 23 -8.76 6.39 -22.81
C VAL A 23 -8.12 7.74 -22.47
N MET A 24 -8.80 8.86 -22.74
CA MET A 24 -8.29 10.19 -22.39
C MET A 24 -8.17 10.39 -20.88
N ASP A 25 -9.16 9.96 -20.09
CA ASP A 25 -9.10 9.98 -18.63
C ASP A 25 -7.98 9.08 -18.11
N TYR A 26 -7.81 7.89 -18.70
CA TYR A 26 -6.71 6.98 -18.38
C TYR A 26 -5.33 7.60 -18.66
N GLN A 27 -5.15 8.27 -19.81
CA GLN A 27 -3.90 8.97 -20.13
C GLN A 27 -3.63 10.13 -19.17
N LYS A 28 -4.66 10.90 -18.78
CA LYS A 28 -4.53 12.01 -17.83
C LYS A 28 -4.02 11.54 -16.47
N GLN A 29 -4.51 10.41 -15.97
CA GLN A 29 -4.00 9.81 -14.72
C GLN A 29 -2.53 9.36 -14.86
N ASN A 30 -2.16 8.75 -15.99
CA ASN A 30 -0.79 8.33 -16.25
C ASN A 30 0.20 9.50 -16.39
N GLU A 31 -0.24 10.63 -16.95
CA GLU A 31 0.58 11.84 -17.04
C GLU A 31 0.86 12.45 -15.66
N GLN A 32 -0.13 12.45 -14.76
CA GLN A 32 0.08 12.87 -13.36
C GLN A 32 1.03 11.91 -12.63
N ILE A 33 0.96 10.61 -12.91
CA ILE A 33 1.88 9.59 -12.38
C ILE A 33 3.33 9.85 -12.86
N GLN A 34 3.53 10.23 -14.13
CA GLN A 34 4.89 10.51 -14.66
C GLN A 34 5.49 11.83 -14.17
N ARG A 35 4.67 12.88 -13.96
CA ARG A 35 5.17 14.17 -13.45
C ARG A 35 5.49 14.15 -11.95
N ALA A 36 4.97 13.18 -11.20
CA ALA A 36 5.21 13.04 -9.76
C ALA A 36 6.50 12.29 -9.41
N VAL A 37 7.25 11.77 -10.40
CA VAL A 37 8.57 11.15 -10.18
C VAL A 37 9.62 12.25 -9.95
N PRO A 38 10.17 12.42 -8.74
CA PRO A 38 11.30 13.33 -8.56
C PRO A 38 12.51 12.77 -9.33
N THR A 39 13.07 13.59 -10.21
CA THR A 39 14.39 13.32 -10.84
C THR A 39 15.41 12.97 -9.76
N PRO A 40 16.22 11.92 -9.93
CA PRO A 40 17.26 11.58 -8.96
C PRO A 40 18.29 12.72 -8.90
N SER A 41 18.29 13.47 -7.80
CA SER A 41 19.38 14.39 -7.47
C SER A 41 20.68 13.61 -7.30
N PRO A 42 21.83 14.13 -7.78
CA PRO A 42 23.10 13.46 -7.64
C PRO A 42 23.51 13.41 -6.17
N SER A 43 23.90 12.21 -5.72
CA SER A 43 24.33 11.92 -4.36
C SER A 43 25.63 12.64 -4.02
N LEU A 44 25.66 13.32 -2.87
CA LEU A 44 26.92 13.72 -2.22
C LEU A 44 27.33 12.62 -1.24
N SER A 45 28.27 11.81 -1.71
CA SER A 45 29.22 11.07 -0.90
C SER A 45 29.99 12.02 0.02
N SER A 46 29.83 11.90 1.35
CA SER A 46 30.90 12.15 2.31
C SER A 46 30.51 11.87 3.77
N ARG A 47 31.46 11.28 4.47
CA ARG A 47 31.61 11.12 5.94
C ARG A 47 30.81 10.01 6.62
N GLN A 48 31.42 8.83 6.64
CA GLN A 48 31.66 8.15 7.92
C GLN A 48 33.14 7.75 8.01
N LYS A 49 33.88 8.47 8.86
CA LYS A 49 35.24 8.13 9.31
C LYS A 49 35.25 8.25 10.82
N ALA A 50 35.52 7.11 11.46
CA ALA A 50 35.99 6.91 12.84
C ALA A 50 35.09 7.37 14.00
N VAL A 51 34.75 6.44 14.92
CA VAL A 51 35.35 6.37 16.29
C VAL A 51 35.15 4.95 16.84
N ASN A 52 36.25 4.26 17.15
CA ASN A 52 36.31 3.13 18.07
C ASN A 52 36.96 3.64 19.37
N VAL A 53 36.27 3.54 20.51
CA VAL A 53 36.91 3.57 21.84
C VAL A 53 36.20 2.55 22.74
N ILE A 54 37.00 1.64 23.28
CA ILE A 54 36.66 0.59 24.24
C ILE A 54 36.89 1.16 25.64
N THR A 55 36.00 0.88 26.61
CA THR A 55 36.39 0.52 27.99
C THR A 55 35.22 -0.11 28.73
N ALA A 56 35.51 -1.24 29.39
CA ALA A 56 34.65 -2.00 30.28
C ALA A 56 34.32 -1.23 31.57
N ASP A 57 33.15 -1.47 32.18
CA ASP A 57 33.07 -2.21 33.46
C ASP A 57 31.62 -2.45 33.93
N SER A 58 31.49 -3.45 34.81
CA SER A 58 30.39 -3.70 35.76
C SER A 58 29.13 -4.46 35.30
N ASN A 59 29.19 -5.75 35.61
CA ASN A 59 28.09 -6.65 35.93
C ASN A 59 26.97 -5.97 36.75
N THR A 60 25.74 -6.03 36.26
CA THR A 60 24.55 -6.17 37.11
C THR A 60 23.62 -7.18 36.47
N GLN A 61 23.80 -8.43 36.88
CA GLN A 61 22.89 -9.54 36.63
C GLN A 61 21.60 -9.29 37.42
N LEU A 62 20.57 -8.78 36.75
CA LEU A 62 19.19 -8.92 37.21
C LEU A 62 18.54 -10.04 36.42
N THR A 63 18.32 -11.13 37.13
CA THR A 63 17.56 -12.30 36.72
C THR A 63 16.13 -11.86 36.37
N SER A 64 15.83 -11.74 35.09
CA SER A 64 14.46 -11.81 34.57
C SER A 64 14.45 -12.82 33.43
N THR A 65 13.54 -13.77 33.56
CA THR A 65 13.19 -14.79 32.59
C THR A 65 13.19 -14.23 31.16
N PRO A 66 13.81 -14.89 30.16
CA PRO A 66 13.73 -14.43 28.77
C PRO A 66 12.33 -14.66 28.24
N VAL A 67 11.42 -13.72 28.50
CA VAL A 67 10.23 -13.54 27.68
C VAL A 67 10.77 -13.02 26.35
N PRO A 68 10.48 -13.66 25.20
CA PRO A 68 10.87 -13.11 23.91
C PRO A 68 10.07 -11.84 23.70
N VAL A 69 10.64 -10.68 24.05
CA VAL A 69 10.10 -9.37 23.68
C VAL A 69 10.41 -9.24 22.20
N ASN A 70 9.47 -9.73 21.39
CA ASN A 70 9.31 -9.37 20.00
C ASN A 70 9.24 -7.84 19.92
N ASN A 71 10.38 -7.23 19.57
CA ASN A 71 10.55 -5.79 19.33
C ASN A 71 9.81 -5.37 18.05
N THR A 72 8.51 -5.63 18.01
CA THR A 72 7.64 -5.21 16.91
C THR A 72 7.59 -3.68 16.89
N PRO A 73 7.93 -3.02 15.77
CA PRO A 73 7.82 -1.58 15.66
C PRO A 73 6.38 -1.10 15.91
N LEU A 74 6.23 -0.07 16.75
CA LEU A 74 4.96 0.62 16.98
C LEU A 74 4.86 1.80 16.01
N LEU A 75 3.90 1.73 15.09
CA LEU A 75 3.66 2.73 14.04
C LEU A 75 2.37 3.52 14.33
N THR A 76 2.22 4.74 13.83
CA THR A 76 0.96 5.49 13.94
C THR A 76 0.22 5.50 12.60
N ALA A 77 -1.10 5.72 12.63
CA ALA A 77 -1.89 5.86 11.40
C ALA A 77 -1.38 7.00 10.52
N ASP A 78 -0.88 8.10 11.10
CA ASP A 78 -0.29 9.22 10.37
C ASP A 78 1.01 8.84 9.64
N VAL A 79 1.78 7.90 10.18
CA VAL A 79 2.95 7.35 9.50
C VAL A 79 2.49 6.52 8.31
N VAL A 80 1.53 5.61 8.51
CA VAL A 80 0.97 4.77 7.44
C VAL A 80 0.39 5.62 6.31
N ALA A 81 -0.32 6.71 6.62
CA ALA A 81 -0.94 7.60 5.63
C ALA A 81 0.05 8.24 4.63
N LYS A 82 1.34 8.30 4.96
CA LYS A 82 2.38 8.79 4.05
C LYS A 82 2.69 7.80 2.92
N HIS A 83 2.44 6.51 3.15
CA HIS A 83 2.67 5.42 2.20
C HIS A 83 1.38 5.11 1.42
N SER A 84 0.93 6.10 0.64
CA SER A 84 -0.37 6.12 -0.04
C SER A 84 -0.32 5.94 -1.56
N SER A 85 0.84 5.54 -2.11
CA SER A 85 1.02 5.36 -3.55
C SER A 85 1.24 3.89 -3.92
N LEU A 86 1.09 3.51 -5.18
CA LEU A 86 1.32 2.11 -5.59
C LEU A 86 2.78 1.67 -5.49
N GLN A 87 3.72 2.61 -5.56
CA GLN A 87 5.16 2.35 -5.43
C GLN A 87 5.63 2.46 -3.97
N ASP A 88 4.72 2.80 -3.06
CA ASP A 88 4.96 2.98 -1.63
C ASP A 88 3.61 2.84 -0.91
N CYS A 89 3.15 1.60 -0.72
CA CYS A 89 1.77 1.27 -0.35
C CYS A 89 1.73 0.48 0.96
N TRP A 90 1.30 1.12 2.05
CA TRP A 90 1.09 0.43 3.33
C TRP A 90 -0.38 0.41 3.71
N PHE A 91 -0.84 -0.69 4.32
CA PHE A 91 -2.19 -0.82 4.88
C PHE A 91 -2.16 -1.13 6.36
N ILE A 92 -3.28 -0.83 7.03
CA ILE A 92 -3.61 -1.36 8.35
C ILE A 92 -4.68 -2.45 8.17
N ILE A 93 -4.47 -3.63 8.76
CA ILE A 93 -5.48 -4.69 8.87
C ILE A 93 -5.45 -5.20 10.32
N ASN A 94 -6.57 -5.06 11.04
CA ASN A 94 -6.68 -5.48 12.45
C ASN A 94 -5.54 -4.92 13.33
N ASN A 95 -5.29 -3.62 13.23
CA ASN A 95 -4.23 -2.90 13.95
C ASN A 95 -2.80 -3.35 13.60
N LYS A 96 -2.61 -4.14 12.55
CA LYS A 96 -1.30 -4.55 12.03
C LYS A 96 -0.99 -3.79 10.75
N VAL A 97 0.26 -3.37 10.60
CA VAL A 97 0.74 -2.65 9.42
C VAL A 97 1.46 -3.61 8.48
N TYR A 98 1.12 -3.53 7.21
CA TYR A 98 1.71 -4.32 6.14
C TYR A 98 2.25 -3.42 5.04
N ASP A 99 3.43 -3.74 4.52
CA ASP A 99 3.99 -3.12 3.32
C ASP A 99 3.65 -3.96 2.08
N LEU A 100 2.71 -3.50 1.27
CA LEU A 100 2.26 -4.20 0.07
C LEU A 100 2.99 -3.73 -1.19
N THR A 101 4.01 -2.89 -1.09
CA THR A 101 4.69 -2.25 -2.24
C THR A 101 5.16 -3.27 -3.28
N SER A 102 5.72 -4.39 -2.83
CA SER A 102 6.19 -5.48 -3.71
C SER A 102 5.06 -6.43 -4.16
N TYR A 103 3.92 -6.42 -3.47
CA TYR A 103 2.81 -7.34 -3.67
C TYR A 103 1.70 -6.79 -4.58
N VAL A 104 1.62 -5.46 -4.75
CA VAL A 104 0.55 -4.77 -5.52
C VAL A 104 0.20 -5.46 -6.84
N GLU A 105 1.22 -5.81 -7.64
CA GLU A 105 1.05 -6.41 -8.97
C GLU A 105 0.71 -7.91 -8.94
N GLN A 106 0.99 -8.57 -7.81
CA GLN A 106 0.83 -10.01 -7.63
C GLN A 106 -0.54 -10.37 -7.05
N HIS A 107 -1.27 -9.38 -6.54
CA HIS A 107 -2.56 -9.59 -5.91
C HIS A 107 -3.59 -10.20 -6.87
N PRO A 108 -4.15 -11.40 -6.57
CA PRO A 108 -5.12 -12.07 -7.44
C PRO A 108 -6.42 -11.27 -7.66
N GLY A 109 -6.79 -10.42 -6.71
CA GLY A 109 -7.92 -9.50 -6.85
C GLY A 109 -7.62 -8.31 -7.78
N GLY A 110 -6.39 -8.16 -8.24
CA GLY A 110 -5.93 -7.07 -9.10
C GLY A 110 -5.46 -5.83 -8.34
N ARG A 111 -4.49 -5.13 -8.94
CA ARG A 111 -3.83 -3.91 -8.43
C ARG A 111 -4.80 -2.81 -7.98
N ARG A 112 -5.91 -2.60 -8.71
CA ARG A 112 -6.85 -1.49 -8.44
C ARG A 112 -7.53 -1.61 -7.09
N ASN A 113 -7.75 -2.84 -6.61
CA ASN A 113 -8.36 -3.08 -5.31
C ASN A 113 -7.39 -2.74 -4.17
N ILE A 114 -6.08 -2.92 -4.37
CA ILE A 114 -5.04 -2.48 -3.43
C ILE A 114 -4.90 -0.95 -3.49
N ALA A 115 -4.79 -0.37 -4.69
CA ALA A 115 -4.56 1.06 -4.88
C ALA A 115 -5.51 1.98 -4.08
N THR A 116 -6.75 1.55 -3.90
CA THR A 116 -7.80 2.33 -3.22
C THR A 116 -7.51 2.53 -1.72
N TYR A 117 -6.74 1.63 -1.11
CA TYR A 117 -6.52 1.59 0.34
C TYR A 117 -5.10 1.97 0.76
N CYS A 118 -4.21 2.37 -0.15
CA CYS A 118 -2.84 2.73 0.22
C CYS A 118 -2.87 3.89 1.23
N GLY A 119 -2.14 3.72 2.33
CA GLY A 119 -2.07 4.65 3.44
C GLY A 119 -3.28 4.62 4.38
N GLN A 120 -4.14 3.60 4.32
CA GLN A 120 -5.40 3.56 5.05
C GLN A 120 -5.62 2.24 5.79
N ASP A 121 -6.66 2.23 6.64
CA ASP A 121 -7.22 1.01 7.19
C ASP A 121 -8.00 0.25 6.12
N ALA A 122 -7.50 -0.94 5.79
CA ALA A 122 -8.08 -1.86 4.83
C ALA A 122 -8.80 -3.02 5.51
N THR A 123 -9.01 -3.00 6.84
CA THR A 123 -9.56 -4.13 7.61
C THR A 123 -10.88 -4.62 7.03
N THR A 124 -11.87 -3.73 6.85
CA THR A 124 -13.17 -4.09 6.28
C THR A 124 -13.05 -4.61 4.84
N ALA A 125 -12.21 -3.95 4.04
CA ALA A 125 -11.99 -4.34 2.65
C ALA A 125 -11.36 -5.72 2.54
N TYR A 126 -10.41 -6.03 3.41
CA TYR A 126 -9.80 -7.35 3.54
C TYR A 126 -10.82 -8.39 4.01
N MET A 127 -11.57 -8.14 5.08
CA MET A 127 -12.55 -9.12 5.59
C MET A 127 -13.67 -9.45 4.60
N THR A 128 -14.02 -8.49 3.72
CA THR A 128 -15.17 -8.61 2.81
C THR A 128 -14.81 -8.74 1.34
N LYS A 129 -13.53 -8.68 0.95
CA LYS A 129 -13.09 -8.59 -0.47
C LYS A 129 -13.84 -7.50 -1.25
N GLY A 130 -14.17 -6.39 -0.59
CA GLY A 130 -15.04 -5.36 -1.14
C GLY A 130 -16.49 -5.84 -1.38
N GLY A 131 -17.04 -6.63 -0.46
CA GLY A 131 -18.40 -7.19 -0.51
C GLY A 131 -18.55 -8.52 -1.26
N ARG A 132 -17.46 -9.19 -1.66
CA ARG A 132 -17.47 -10.45 -2.41
C ARG A 132 -17.24 -11.71 -1.55
N GLY A 133 -17.15 -11.56 -0.23
CA GLY A 133 -16.90 -12.64 0.73
C GLY A 133 -15.51 -12.52 1.38
N SER A 134 -15.05 -13.54 2.10
CA SER A 134 -13.81 -13.43 2.88
C SER A 134 -12.57 -13.97 2.15
N HIS A 135 -11.39 -13.48 2.53
CA HIS A 135 -10.11 -14.07 2.12
C HIS A 135 -9.93 -15.49 2.67
N SER A 136 -9.21 -16.31 1.92
CA SER A 136 -8.82 -17.66 2.34
C SER A 136 -7.65 -17.59 3.32
N SER A 137 -7.43 -18.63 4.12
CA SER A 137 -6.24 -18.73 5.00
C SER A 137 -4.92 -18.55 4.25
N MET A 138 -4.85 -18.98 2.98
CA MET A 138 -3.69 -18.75 2.11
C MET A 138 -3.36 -17.25 1.94
N ALA A 139 -4.36 -16.38 1.94
CA ALA A 139 -4.11 -14.94 1.83
C ALA A 139 -3.53 -14.37 3.14
N ASP A 140 -3.88 -14.95 4.28
CA ASP A 140 -3.28 -14.59 5.57
C ASP A 140 -1.80 -15.00 5.62
N GLU A 141 -1.46 -16.15 5.02
CA GLU A 141 -0.08 -16.61 4.88
C GLU A 141 0.75 -15.69 3.98
N GLU A 142 0.17 -15.18 2.88
CA GLU A 142 0.80 -14.20 1.98
C GLU A 142 0.99 -12.83 2.63
N LEU A 143 0.16 -12.44 3.60
CA LEU A 143 0.33 -11.21 4.36
C LEU A 143 1.44 -11.30 5.40
N SER A 144 1.70 -12.49 5.94
CA SER A 144 2.72 -12.71 6.98
C SER A 144 4.10 -12.11 6.66
N PRO A 145 4.71 -12.33 5.47
CA PRO A 145 6.01 -11.74 5.14
C PRO A 145 5.96 -10.22 4.91
N LEU A 146 4.79 -9.64 4.71
CA LEU A 146 4.61 -8.20 4.46
C LEU A 146 4.44 -7.40 5.75
N TYR A 147 4.35 -8.07 6.90
CA TYR A 147 4.13 -7.45 8.19
C TYR A 147 5.35 -6.62 8.65
N ILE A 148 5.11 -5.38 9.05
CA ILE A 148 6.18 -4.45 9.48
C ILE A 148 5.99 -3.88 10.89
N GLY A 149 4.82 -4.05 11.51
CA GLY A 149 4.59 -3.53 12.87
C GLY A 149 3.13 -3.51 13.30
N ASP A 150 2.90 -3.08 14.53
CA ASP A 150 1.56 -2.84 15.08
C ASP A 150 1.26 -1.33 15.12
N VAL A 151 -0.01 -0.96 15.00
CA VAL A 151 -0.43 0.44 15.15
C VAL A 151 -0.61 0.79 16.63
N ASN A 152 0.02 1.87 17.05
CA ASN A 152 -0.19 2.52 18.32
C ASN A 152 -1.17 3.70 18.18
N GLY A 153 -2.29 3.61 18.87
CA GLY A 153 -3.30 4.67 18.91
C GLY A 153 -4.51 4.43 18.01
N PRO A 154 -5.44 5.40 17.95
CA PRO A 154 -6.68 5.26 17.19
C PRO A 154 -6.37 5.20 15.69
N VAL A 155 -6.83 4.13 15.05
CA VAL A 155 -6.86 4.02 13.61
C VAL A 155 -8.14 4.74 13.13
N PRO A 156 -8.04 5.73 12.22
CA PRO A 156 -9.23 6.31 11.61
C PRO A 156 -10.02 5.20 10.92
N THR A 157 -11.23 4.92 11.40
CA THR A 157 -12.11 3.95 10.76
C THR A 157 -12.55 4.52 9.41
N GLY A 158 -11.91 4.05 8.33
CA GLY A 158 -12.04 4.61 6.99
C GLY A 158 -13.09 3.93 6.11
N LYS A 159 -14.04 4.77 5.65
CA LYS A 159 -15.04 4.70 4.56
C LYS A 159 -15.89 3.45 4.36
#